data_AF-A0A0T2IF36-F1
#
_entry.id   AF-A0A0T2IF36-F1
#
_cell.length_a   1.000
_cell.length_b   1.000
_cell.length_c   1.000
_cell.angle_alpha   90.00
_cell.angle_beta   90.00
_cell.angle_gamma   90.00
#
_symmetry.space_group_name_H-M   'P 1'
#
loop_
_entity.id
_entity.type
_entity.pdbx_description
1 polymer ?
#
loop_
_entity_poly.entity_id
_entity_poly.type
_entity_poly.pdbx_seq_one_letter_code
_entity_poly.pdbx_strand_id
1 'polypeptide(L)'
;MNDPATVQRREVSPPAWVSAVEGARAEGFTFFDWLTAVDQTDSAEDPGFDVVCHLMDGSTPKSLRRIMIRTRVPDGGTLASITPVFRGAAWHERETHEMFGLGFDGFDDGTGQDLRPLLLPDGFEGTPLRKSFVLAARASKAWPGAKEPGESEHTKPTGRRRVSAPGVPDAEWGPR
;
A
#
# COMPACT_ATOMS: atom_id res chain seq x y z
N MET A 1 -26.21 -10.74 -15.38
CA MET A 1 -25.03 -11.23 -16.12
C MET A 1 -23.86 -10.34 -15.70
N ASN A 2 -22.92 -10.85 -14.89
CA ASN A 2 -21.81 -10.03 -14.39
C ASN A 2 -20.85 -9.71 -15.53
N ASP A 3 -20.47 -8.44 -15.67
CA ASP A 3 -19.48 -7.97 -16.63
C ASP A 3 -18.11 -8.63 -16.33
N PRO A 4 -17.50 -9.35 -17.30
CA PRO A 4 -16.19 -9.98 -17.12
C PRO A 4 -15.05 -8.99 -16.83
N ALA A 5 -15.26 -7.68 -16.99
CA ALA A 5 -14.31 -6.65 -16.59
C ALA A 5 -14.39 -6.26 -15.10
N THR A 6 -15.44 -6.65 -14.38
CA THR A 6 -15.65 -6.21 -12.99
C THR A 6 -14.80 -7.03 -12.02
N VAL A 7 -13.91 -6.35 -11.30
CA VAL A 7 -13.17 -6.92 -10.16
C VAL A 7 -14.12 -7.11 -8.98
N GLN A 8 -14.26 -8.35 -8.51
CA GLN A 8 -15.00 -8.64 -7.29
C GLN A 8 -14.27 -8.02 -6.09
N ARG A 9 -14.99 -7.43 -5.13
CA ARG A 9 -14.38 -6.82 -3.95
C ARG A 9 -14.90 -7.50 -2.69
N ARG A 10 -14.00 -7.80 -1.76
CA ARG A 10 -14.31 -8.30 -0.42
C ARG A 10 -13.59 -7.48 0.60
N GLU A 11 -14.33 -7.00 1.59
CA GLU A 11 -13.77 -6.34 2.76
C GLU A 11 -13.95 -7.26 3.96
N VAL A 12 -12.87 -7.48 4.70
CA VAL A 12 -12.85 -8.42 5.81
C VAL A 12 -12.11 -7.82 7.01
N SER A 13 -12.48 -8.27 8.20
CA SER A 13 -11.72 -7.94 9.41
C SER A 13 -10.35 -8.64 9.40
N PRO A 14 -9.35 -8.12 10.14
CA PRO A 14 -8.02 -8.75 10.20
C PRO A 14 -8.06 -10.24 10.60
N PRO A 15 -8.89 -10.68 11.57
CA PRO A 15 -8.98 -12.11 11.91
C PRO A 15 -9.55 -13.00 10.77
N ALA A 16 -10.33 -12.42 9.85
CA ALA A 16 -10.90 -13.13 8.71
C ALA A 16 -10.01 -13.06 7.44
N TRP A 17 -8.86 -12.41 7.52
CA TRP A 17 -7.98 -12.16 6.38
C TRP A 17 -7.53 -13.45 5.67
N VAL A 18 -6.86 -14.34 6.41
CA VAL A 18 -6.30 -15.57 5.83
C VAL A 18 -7.41 -16.48 5.31
N SER A 19 -8.48 -16.67 6.07
CA SER A 19 -9.60 -17.53 5.65
C SER A 19 -10.33 -16.98 4.42
N ALA A 20 -10.41 -15.66 4.25
CA ALA A 20 -10.95 -15.05 3.04
C ALA A 20 -10.07 -15.30 1.80
N VAL A 21 -8.74 -15.25 1.97
CA VAL A 21 -7.76 -15.54 0.90
C VAL A 21 -7.78 -17.03 0.55
N GLU A 22 -7.83 -17.92 1.53
CA GLU A 22 -8.01 -19.37 1.33
C GLU A 22 -9.33 -19.69 0.62
N GLY A 23 -10.43 -19.05 1.05
CA GLY A 23 -11.74 -19.19 0.43
C GLY A 23 -11.74 -18.74 -1.03
N ALA A 24 -11.15 -17.59 -1.34
CA ALA A 24 -11.01 -17.13 -2.72
C ALA A 24 -10.18 -18.10 -3.58
N ARG A 25 -9.09 -18.66 -3.04
CA ARG A 25 -8.32 -19.69 -3.72
C ARG A 25 -9.17 -20.93 -4.01
N ALA A 26 -9.99 -21.38 -3.05
CA ALA A 26 -10.90 -22.52 -3.21
C ALA A 26 -12.01 -22.26 -4.25
N GLU A 27 -12.41 -21.00 -4.46
CA GLU A 27 -13.35 -20.59 -5.52
C GLU A 27 -12.73 -20.50 -6.92
N GLY A 28 -11.43 -20.77 -7.04
CA GLY A 28 -10.69 -20.83 -8.31
C GLY A 28 -9.75 -19.66 -8.57
N PHE A 29 -9.69 -18.64 -7.70
CA PHE A 29 -8.73 -17.53 -7.79
C PHE A 29 -7.33 -17.99 -7.38
N THR A 30 -6.71 -18.80 -8.24
CA THR A 30 -5.49 -19.55 -7.95
C THR A 30 -4.21 -18.82 -8.36
N PHE A 31 -4.33 -17.70 -9.08
CA PHE A 31 -3.19 -16.86 -9.43
C PHE A 31 -3.10 -15.67 -8.49
N PHE A 32 -2.03 -15.61 -7.70
CA PHE A 32 -1.70 -14.43 -6.89
C PHE A 32 -1.02 -13.39 -7.78
N ASP A 33 -1.56 -12.18 -7.81
CA ASP A 33 -1.05 -11.08 -8.64
C ASP A 33 -0.15 -10.15 -7.83
N TRP A 34 -0.72 -9.50 -6.80
CA TRP A 34 0.02 -8.60 -5.92
C TRP A 34 -0.66 -8.42 -4.56
N LEU A 35 0.13 -7.97 -3.59
CA LEU A 35 -0.31 -7.49 -2.28
C LEU A 35 0.38 -6.16 -1.97
N THR A 36 -0.35 -5.20 -1.41
CA THR A 36 0.22 -3.92 -0.95
C THR A 36 -0.63 -3.33 0.16
N ALA A 37 -0.25 -2.14 0.64
CA ALA A 37 -1.06 -1.35 1.56
C ALA A 37 -1.36 0.05 1.00
N VAL A 38 -2.42 0.67 1.52
CA VAL A 38 -2.71 2.09 1.35
C VAL A 38 -2.71 2.74 2.72
N ASP A 39 -1.93 3.80 2.87
CA ASP A 39 -1.89 4.58 4.09
C ASP A 39 -3.17 5.42 4.23
N GLN A 40 -3.98 5.07 5.23
CA GLN A 40 -5.17 5.78 5.67
C GLN A 40 -5.01 6.32 7.10
N THR A 41 -3.79 6.49 7.60
CA THR A 41 -3.52 6.95 8.98
C THR A 41 -3.97 8.38 9.22
N ASP A 42 -4.18 9.17 8.16
CA ASP A 42 -4.76 10.51 8.16
C ASP A 42 -6.31 10.51 8.09
N SER A 43 -6.94 9.34 7.99
CA SER A 43 -8.40 9.20 8.00
C SER A 43 -8.99 9.63 9.35
N ALA A 44 -10.01 10.48 9.30
CA ALA A 44 -10.67 11.00 10.51
C ALA A 44 -11.58 9.96 11.19
N GLU A 45 -12.16 9.03 10.43
CA GLU A 45 -13.17 8.10 10.94
C GLU A 45 -12.56 6.77 11.36
N ASP A 46 -11.61 6.27 10.58
CA ASP A 46 -11.01 4.95 10.77
C ASP A 46 -9.55 5.02 10.28
N PRO A 47 -8.60 5.38 11.16
CA PRO A 47 -7.19 5.49 10.82
C PRO A 47 -6.48 4.14 10.79
N GLY A 48 -5.63 3.92 9.80
CA GLY A 48 -4.80 2.72 9.70
C GLY A 48 -4.27 2.49 8.29
N PHE A 49 -4.01 1.24 7.96
CA PHE A 49 -3.58 0.80 6.63
C PHE A 49 -4.63 -0.12 6.02
N ASP A 50 -5.06 0.19 4.79
CA ASP A 50 -5.81 -0.77 3.98
C ASP A 50 -4.81 -1.74 3.35
N VAL A 51 -4.70 -2.97 3.87
CA VAL A 51 -3.94 -4.04 3.22
C VAL A 51 -4.83 -4.68 2.16
N VAL A 52 -4.30 -4.82 0.95
CA VAL A 52 -5.04 -5.26 -0.23
C VAL A 52 -4.32 -6.41 -0.91
N CYS A 53 -5.04 -7.48 -1.23
CA CYS A 53 -4.56 -8.62 -2.01
C CYS A 53 -5.42 -8.76 -3.28
N HIS A 54 -4.76 -8.93 -4.42
CA HIS A 54 -5.40 -9.15 -5.71
C HIS A 54 -5.11 -10.57 -6.22
N LEU A 55 -6.18 -11.30 -6.53
CA LEU A 55 -6.12 -12.65 -7.07
C LEU A 55 -6.88 -12.75 -8.38
N MET A 56 -6.46 -13.67 -9.24
CA MET A 56 -7.03 -13.89 -10.55
C MET A 56 -7.37 -15.36 -10.79
N ASP A 57 -8.39 -15.57 -11.61
CA ASP A 57 -8.75 -16.85 -12.20
C ASP A 57 -8.76 -16.70 -13.72
N GLY A 58 -7.74 -17.26 -14.36
CA GLY A 58 -7.60 -17.36 -15.81
C GLY A 58 -7.75 -18.80 -16.33
N SER A 59 -8.33 -19.71 -15.54
CA SER A 59 -8.46 -21.13 -15.90
C SER A 59 -9.39 -21.37 -17.09
N THR A 60 -10.31 -20.44 -17.35
CA THR A 60 -11.25 -20.51 -18.47
C THR A 60 -10.77 -19.65 -19.64
N PRO A 61 -10.53 -20.22 -20.84
CA PRO A 61 -10.09 -19.46 -22.00
C PRO A 61 -11.00 -18.28 -22.31
N LYS A 62 -10.41 -17.11 -22.58
CA LYS A 62 -11.12 -15.84 -22.87
C LYS A 62 -11.99 -15.31 -21.72
N SER A 63 -11.84 -15.86 -20.51
CA SER A 63 -12.46 -15.34 -19.29
C SER A 63 -11.38 -15.06 -18.26
N LEU A 64 -11.45 -13.91 -17.61
CA LEU A 64 -10.53 -13.54 -16.54
C LEU A 64 -11.34 -12.95 -15.39
N ARG A 65 -11.57 -13.77 -14.36
CA ARG A 65 -12.21 -13.30 -13.13
C ARG A 65 -11.12 -12.74 -12.21
N ARG A 66 -11.45 -11.67 -11.50
CA ARG A 66 -10.52 -10.99 -10.60
C ARG A 66 -11.22 -10.73 -9.28
N ILE A 67 -10.47 -10.80 -8.19
CA ILE A 67 -10.95 -10.46 -6.88
C ILE A 67 -9.91 -9.62 -6.13
N MET A 68 -10.40 -8.63 -5.41
CA MET A 68 -9.63 -7.79 -4.51
C MET A 68 -10.18 -7.98 -3.10
N ILE A 69 -9.32 -8.46 -2.20
CA ILE A 69 -9.63 -8.64 -0.79
C ILE A 69 -8.90 -7.56 -0.01
N ARG A 70 -9.62 -6.80 0.82
CA ARG A 70 -9.10 -5.71 1.62
C ARG A 70 -9.35 -5.95 3.10
N THR A 71 -8.39 -5.59 3.93
CA THR A 71 -8.58 -5.48 5.38
C THR A 71 -7.96 -4.20 5.92
N ARG A 72 -8.55 -3.66 7.00
CA ARG A 72 -8.04 -2.46 7.69
C ARG A 72 -7.23 -2.90 8.90
N VAL A 73 -5.96 -2.50 8.95
CA VAL A 73 -5.04 -2.78 10.05
C VAL A 73 -4.70 -1.46 10.75
N PRO A 74 -4.84 -1.33 12.07
CA PRO A 74 -4.44 -0.11 12.78
C PRO A 74 -2.92 0.13 12.69
N ASP A 75 -2.47 1.38 12.82
CA ASP A 75 -1.03 1.67 12.89
C ASP A 75 -0.39 1.00 14.12
N GLY A 76 0.79 0.42 13.93
CA GLY A 76 1.44 -0.46 14.91
C GLY A 76 0.81 -1.86 15.07
N GLY A 77 -0.26 -2.16 14.33
CA GLY A 77 -0.86 -3.49 14.28
C GLY A 77 -0.11 -4.46 13.37
N THR A 78 -0.42 -5.74 13.52
CA THR A 78 0.07 -6.83 12.66
C THR A 78 -1.09 -7.48 11.90
N LEU A 79 -0.75 -8.18 10.82
CA LEU A 79 -1.69 -8.99 10.04
C LEU A 79 -1.12 -10.39 9.85
N ALA A 80 -1.95 -11.43 9.84
CA ALA A 80 -1.45 -12.77 9.55
C ALA A 80 -0.94 -12.87 8.10
N SER A 81 0.25 -13.45 7.92
CA SER A 81 0.85 -13.69 6.60
C SER A 81 0.00 -14.65 5.76
N ILE A 82 -0.06 -14.41 4.46
CA ILE A 82 -0.68 -15.29 3.47
C ILE A 82 0.36 -16.14 2.72
N THR A 83 1.63 -16.09 3.12
CA THR A 83 2.69 -16.97 2.59
C THR A 83 2.37 -18.47 2.65
N PRO A 84 1.61 -19.00 3.65
CA PRO A 84 1.18 -20.40 3.63
C PRO A 84 0.19 -20.73 2.50
N VAL A 85 -0.56 -19.74 2.03
CA VAL A 85 -1.55 -19.89 0.94
C VAL A 85 -0.90 -19.66 -0.43
N PHE A 86 -0.09 -18.60 -0.53
CA PHE A 86 0.61 -18.19 -1.74
C PHE A 86 2.06 -17.84 -1.41
N ARG A 87 3.00 -18.73 -1.74
CA ARG A 87 4.44 -18.49 -1.50
C ARG A 87 4.96 -17.21 -2.17
N GLY A 88 4.38 -16.81 -3.30
CA GLY A 88 4.71 -15.56 -4.01
C GLY A 88 4.40 -14.28 -3.23
N ALA A 89 3.54 -14.35 -2.20
CA ALA A 89 3.23 -13.22 -1.34
C ALA A 89 4.43 -12.75 -0.51
N ALA A 90 5.44 -13.60 -0.29
CA ALA A 90 6.59 -13.28 0.55
C ALA A 90 7.32 -11.98 0.13
N TRP A 91 7.48 -11.76 -1.17
CA TRP A 91 8.10 -10.54 -1.70
C TRP A 91 7.25 -9.30 -1.41
N HIS A 92 5.94 -9.41 -1.61
CA HIS A 92 4.99 -8.33 -1.44
C HIS A 92 4.76 -7.97 0.03
N GLU A 93 4.75 -8.96 0.92
CA GLU A 93 4.69 -8.74 2.37
C GLU A 93 5.97 -8.08 2.87
N ARG A 94 7.14 -8.46 2.36
CA ARG A 94 8.42 -7.77 2.68
C ARG A 94 8.46 -6.34 2.15
N GLU A 95 8.04 -6.10 0.91
CA GLU A 95 7.91 -4.76 0.35
C GLU A 95 6.93 -3.91 1.17
N THR A 96 5.76 -4.46 1.51
CA THR A 96 4.75 -3.75 2.29
C THR A 96 5.25 -3.46 3.70
N HIS A 97 5.97 -4.39 4.32
CA HIS A 97 6.62 -4.20 5.61
C HIS A 97 7.63 -3.04 5.55
N GLU A 98 8.51 -3.03 4.55
CA GLU A 98 9.54 -2.00 4.41
C GLU A 98 8.96 -0.62 4.04
N MET A 99 7.96 -0.58 3.17
CA MET A 99 7.36 0.66 2.67
C MET A 99 6.38 1.31 3.64
N PHE A 100 5.67 0.51 4.44
CA PHE A 100 4.59 0.96 5.34
C PHE A 100 4.82 0.61 6.81
N GLY A 101 5.83 -0.19 7.16
CA GLY A 101 6.09 -0.60 8.55
C GLY A 101 5.09 -1.60 9.11
N LEU A 102 4.34 -2.30 8.26
CA LEU A 102 3.35 -3.30 8.66
C LEU A 102 4.00 -4.63 9.05
N GLY A 103 3.61 -5.22 10.18
CA GLY A 103 4.06 -6.55 10.58
C GLY A 103 3.19 -7.66 9.97
N PHE A 104 3.82 -8.78 9.59
CA PHE A 104 3.13 -9.99 9.13
C PHE A 104 3.43 -11.18 10.03
N ASP A 105 2.44 -11.61 10.82
CA ASP A 105 2.58 -12.72 11.77
C ASP A 105 2.60 -14.07 11.03
N GLY A 106 3.54 -14.94 11.39
CA GLY A 106 3.70 -16.24 10.74
C GLY A 106 4.28 -16.17 9.33
N PHE A 107 4.95 -15.06 8.97
CA PHE A 107 5.69 -14.94 7.72
C PHE A 107 6.72 -16.06 7.56
N ASP A 108 6.69 -16.75 6.42
CA ASP A 108 7.69 -17.73 6.02
C ASP A 108 7.96 -17.68 4.51
N ASP A 109 9.19 -17.30 4.15
CA ASP A 109 9.68 -17.36 2.77
C ASP A 109 10.55 -18.60 2.47
N GLY A 110 10.75 -19.48 3.46
CA GLY A 110 11.56 -20.69 3.37
C GLY A 110 13.05 -20.47 3.65
N THR A 111 13.47 -19.25 3.99
CA THR A 111 14.87 -18.95 4.34
C THR A 111 15.17 -19.12 5.84
N GLY A 112 14.12 -19.27 6.67
CA GLY A 112 14.23 -19.29 8.13
C GLY A 112 14.55 -17.93 8.75
N GLN A 113 14.38 -16.84 7.99
CA GLN A 113 14.55 -15.47 8.43
C GLN A 113 13.19 -14.78 8.50
N ASP A 114 13.05 -13.87 9.47
CA ASP A 114 11.87 -13.01 9.58
C ASP A 114 11.81 -11.96 8.45
N LEU A 115 10.80 -11.08 8.52
CA LEU A 115 10.67 -9.92 7.65
C LEU A 115 11.95 -9.09 7.67
N ARG A 116 12.46 -8.79 6.48
CA ARG A 116 13.72 -8.07 6.27
C ARG A 116 13.62 -7.16 5.05
N PRO A 117 14.41 -6.07 5.02
CA PRO A 117 14.44 -5.11 3.90
C PRO A 117 14.58 -5.80 2.54
N LEU A 118 13.98 -5.20 1.51
CA LEU A 118 13.93 -5.76 0.16
C LEU A 118 14.36 -4.75 -0.92
N LEU A 119 13.91 -3.50 -0.82
CA LEU A 119 14.04 -2.49 -1.87
C LEU A 119 14.95 -1.33 -1.47
N LEU A 120 14.97 -0.92 -0.20
CA LEU A 120 15.68 0.28 0.21
C LEU A 120 17.17 0.00 0.38
N PRO A 121 18.02 1.03 0.18
CA PRO A 121 19.44 0.91 0.46
C PRO A 121 19.71 0.57 1.93
N ASP A 122 20.80 -0.14 2.18
CA ASP A 122 21.25 -0.45 3.54
C ASP A 122 21.38 0.83 4.39
N GLY A 123 20.82 0.80 5.59
CA GLY A 123 20.81 1.94 6.51
C GLY A 123 19.77 3.01 6.20
N PHE A 124 18.85 2.79 5.26
CA PHE A 124 17.70 3.69 5.10
C PHE A 124 16.81 3.65 6.35
N GLU A 125 16.44 4.83 6.86
CA GLU A 125 15.58 4.97 8.02
C GLU A 125 14.19 5.45 7.62
N GLY A 126 13.15 4.71 8.05
CA GLY A 126 11.75 5.06 7.87
C GLY A 126 11.03 4.29 6.77
N THR A 127 9.79 4.69 6.49
CA THR A 127 8.82 3.96 5.66
C THR A 127 8.28 4.90 4.57
N PRO A 128 8.87 4.90 3.36
CA PRO A 128 8.68 5.96 2.37
C PRO A 128 7.26 6.15 1.83
N LEU A 129 6.42 5.12 1.88
CA LEU A 129 5.04 5.19 1.37
C LEU A 129 4.03 5.61 2.45
N ARG A 130 4.47 5.86 3.69
CA ARG A 130 3.62 6.54 4.68
C ARG A 130 3.43 8.01 4.30
N LYS A 131 2.20 8.51 4.39
CA LYS A 131 1.85 9.92 4.15
C LYS A 131 2.53 10.88 5.13
N SER A 132 2.88 10.40 6.32
CA SER A 132 3.65 11.13 7.33
C SER A 132 5.15 11.22 7.01
N PHE A 133 5.66 10.38 6.09
CA PHE A 133 7.07 10.39 5.73
C PHE A 133 7.41 11.65 4.93
N VAL A 134 8.46 12.34 5.37
CA VAL A 134 8.89 13.62 4.78
C VAL A 134 9.70 13.38 3.53
N LEU A 135 9.23 13.90 2.40
CA LEU A 135 9.91 13.83 1.12
C LEU A 135 10.91 14.99 1.01
N ALA A 136 12.10 14.82 1.58
CA ALA A 136 13.20 15.80 1.53
C ALA A 136 13.47 16.35 0.12
N ALA A 137 13.33 15.52 -0.92
CA ALA A 137 13.47 15.94 -2.31
C ALA A 137 12.50 17.07 -2.69
N ARG A 138 11.25 17.06 -2.18
CA ARG A 138 10.27 18.14 -2.41
C ARG A 138 10.64 19.46 -1.73
N ALA A 139 11.41 19.42 -0.65
CA ALA A 139 11.94 20.62 -0.01
C ALA A 139 13.10 21.21 -0.83
N SER A 140 13.97 20.34 -1.36
CA SER A 140 15.22 20.76 -2.03
C SER A 140 15.08 21.12 -3.51
N LYS A 141 14.12 20.51 -4.24
CA LYS A 141 13.94 20.72 -5.68
C LYS A 141 12.60 21.39 -5.92
N ALA A 142 12.63 22.53 -6.60
CA ALA A 142 11.43 23.17 -7.09
C ALA A 142 10.65 22.19 -7.97
N TRP A 143 9.37 21.99 -7.66
CA TRP A 143 8.47 21.17 -8.46
C TRP A 143 8.39 21.75 -9.88
N PRO A 144 8.68 20.97 -10.94
CA PRO A 144 8.78 21.50 -12.31
C PRO A 144 7.42 21.78 -12.97
N GLY A 145 6.31 21.58 -12.25
CA GLY A 145 4.95 21.80 -12.75
C GLY A 145 4.12 22.75 -11.89
N ALA A 146 2.85 22.93 -12.27
CA ALA A 146 1.86 23.60 -11.44
C ALA A 146 1.70 22.85 -10.11
N LYS A 147 1.66 23.57 -8.99
CA LYS A 147 1.48 22.96 -7.66
C LYS A 147 0.00 22.64 -7.40
N GLU A 148 -0.91 23.37 -8.05
CA GLU A 148 -2.34 23.18 -7.94
C GLU A 148 -3.01 22.92 -9.30
N PRO A 149 -4.10 22.13 -9.36
CA PRO A 149 -4.90 21.97 -10.56
C PRO A 149 -5.47 23.32 -11.02
N GLY A 150 -4.95 23.85 -12.14
CA GLY A 150 -5.38 25.13 -12.73
C GLY A 150 -4.40 26.29 -12.59
N GLU A 151 -3.25 26.12 -11.94
CA GLU A 151 -2.16 27.10 -12.01
C GLU A 151 -1.52 27.08 -13.41
N SER A 152 -1.56 28.22 -14.11
CA SER A 152 -0.74 28.49 -15.29
C SER A 152 0.25 29.61 -14.94
N GLU A 153 1.40 29.65 -15.63
CA GLU A 153 2.54 30.56 -15.32
C GLU A 153 2.21 32.07 -15.33
N HIS A 154 0.98 32.46 -15.70
CA HIS A 154 0.58 33.85 -15.91
C HIS A 154 -0.39 34.45 -14.89
N THR A 155 -0.73 33.76 -13.79
CA THR A 155 -1.66 34.32 -12.79
C THR A 155 -0.93 34.84 -11.55
N LYS A 156 -1.04 36.15 -11.28
CA LYS A 156 -0.52 36.75 -10.04
C LYS A 156 -1.18 36.08 -8.82
N PRO A 157 -0.42 35.67 -7.78
CA PRO A 157 -1.01 34.97 -6.65
C PRO A 157 -1.90 35.91 -5.84
N THR A 158 -3.19 35.59 -5.77
CA THR A 158 -4.09 36.15 -4.76
C THR A 158 -3.80 35.47 -3.43
N GLY A 159 -3.86 36.22 -2.33
CA GLY A 159 -3.39 35.83 -0.98
C GLY A 159 -4.14 34.67 -0.31
N ARG A 160 -4.23 33.52 -0.98
CA ARG A 160 -4.64 32.25 -0.37
C ARG A 160 -3.43 31.61 0.30
N ARG A 161 -3.65 31.15 1.53
CA ARG A 161 -2.68 30.39 2.31
C ARG A 161 -2.22 29.19 1.47
N ARG A 162 -0.92 29.15 1.16
CA ARG A 162 -0.28 27.99 0.50
C ARG A 162 -0.51 26.78 1.38
N VAL A 163 -1.29 25.81 0.91
CA VAL A 163 -1.39 24.51 1.57
C VAL A 163 -0.16 23.73 1.13
N SER A 164 0.71 23.38 2.09
CA SER A 164 1.85 22.52 1.80
C SER A 164 1.33 21.13 1.41
N ALA A 165 1.87 20.55 0.35
CA ALA A 165 1.54 19.17 0.01
C ALA A 165 1.97 18.23 1.17
N PRO A 166 1.24 17.14 1.44
CA PRO A 166 1.62 16.16 2.45
C PRO A 166 3.07 15.69 2.29
N GLY A 167 3.80 15.56 3.40
CA GLY A 167 5.21 15.17 3.42
C GLY A 167 6.21 16.26 3.03
N VAL A 168 5.79 17.52 2.80
CA VAL A 168 6.72 18.66 2.67
C VAL A 168 6.99 19.22 4.07
N PRO A 169 8.26 19.27 4.51
CA PRO A 169 8.57 19.85 5.81
C PRO A 169 8.40 21.37 5.82
N ASP A 170 8.13 21.95 6.99
CA ASP A 170 7.97 23.39 7.15
C ASP A 170 9.25 24.16 6.82
N ALA A 171 9.13 25.47 6.59
CA ALA A 171 10.24 26.35 6.18
C ALA A 171 11.43 26.39 7.17
N GLU A 172 11.25 25.86 8.38
CA GLU A 172 12.27 25.76 9.42
C GLU A 172 13.15 24.50 9.32
N TRP A 173 12.84 23.59 8.39
CA TRP A 173 13.54 22.30 8.25
C TRP A 173 14.72 22.38 7.28
N GLY A 174 15.91 22.03 7.76
CA GLY A 174 17.17 21.96 7.01
C GLY A 174 18.31 22.75 7.68
N PRO A 175 19.59 22.38 7.45
CA PRO A 175 20.72 23.14 7.99
C PRO A 175 20.76 24.54 7.36
N ARG A 176 20.97 25.56 8.22
CA ARG A 176 21.20 26.95 7.81
C ARG A 176 22.59 27.14 7.21
#